data_AF-A0A7L4CWZ7-F1
#
_entry.id   AF-A0A7L4CWZ7-F1
#
_cell.length_a   1.000
_cell.length_b   1.000
_cell.length_c   1.000
_cell.angle_alpha   90.00
_cell.angle_beta   90.00
_cell.angle_gamma   90.00
#
_symmetry.space_group_name_H-M   'P 1'
#
loop_
_entity.id
_entity.type
_entity.pdbx_description
1 polymer ?
#
loop_
_entity_poly.entity_id
_entity_poly.type
_entity_poly.pdbx_seq_one_letter_code
_entity_poly.pdbx_strand_id
1 'polypeptide(L)'
;QVLATDMSKHMSLLADLKTMVETKKVTSSGVLLLDNYTDRIQVLRNMVHCADLSNPTKPLALYRQWTERIMEEFFRQGDRERERGMEISPMCDKHTASVEKSQVGFIDYIVHPLWETWADLVHPDAQEILETLEENRDWYHNRVPHSPSPPP
;
A
#
# COMPACT_ATOMS: atom_id res chain seq x y z
N GLN A 1 11.30 14.72 -0.96
CA GLN A 1 10.54 13.73 -1.74
C GLN A 1 11.01 12.32 -1.41
N VAL A 2 12.32 12.01 -1.47
CA VAL A 2 12.85 10.69 -1.03
C VAL A 2 12.53 10.36 0.44
N LEU A 3 12.61 11.32 1.38
CA LEU A 3 12.26 11.07 2.78
C LEU A 3 10.77 10.73 3.02
N ALA A 4 9.89 10.93 2.02
CA ALA A 4 8.48 10.62 2.14
C ALA A 4 8.15 9.16 1.80
N THR A 5 9.08 8.40 1.22
CA THR A 5 8.94 6.95 0.99
C THR A 5 9.34 6.12 2.22
N ASP A 6 9.78 6.77 3.30
CA ASP A 6 10.01 6.11 4.58
C ASP A 6 8.66 5.70 5.18
N MET A 7 8.45 4.39 5.31
CA MET A 7 7.25 3.82 5.90
C MET A 7 7.00 4.27 7.35
N SER A 8 8.02 4.76 8.07
CA SER A 8 7.86 5.37 9.40
C SER A 8 7.01 6.66 9.37
N LYS A 9 6.92 7.30 8.20
CA LYS A 9 6.15 8.54 7.96
C LYS A 9 4.79 8.30 7.32
N HIS A 10 4.47 7.07 6.95
CA HIS A 10 3.22 6.74 6.25
C HIS A 10 1.98 7.30 6.98
N MET A 11 1.84 7.03 8.28
CA MET A 11 0.65 7.45 9.03
C MET A 11 0.51 8.96 9.16
N SER A 12 1.63 9.69 9.29
CA SER A 12 1.59 11.16 9.28
C SER A 12 1.20 11.71 7.91
N LEU A 13 1.76 11.16 6.82
CA LEU A 13 1.44 11.59 5.46
C LEU A 13 -0.04 11.34 5.14
N LEU A 14 -0.56 10.19 5.55
CA LEU A 14 -1.97 9.82 5.38
C LEU A 14 -2.90 10.74 6.18
N ALA A 15 -2.57 11.03 7.45
CA ALA A 15 -3.37 11.95 8.27
C ALA A 15 -3.44 13.34 7.64
N ASP A 16 -2.29 13.87 7.22
CA ASP A 16 -2.22 15.18 6.56
C ASP A 16 -3.04 15.17 5.26
N LEU A 17 -2.95 14.10 4.45
CA LEU A 17 -3.73 13.94 3.23
C LEU A 17 -5.25 13.92 3.49
N LYS A 18 -5.71 13.23 4.54
CA LYS A 18 -7.12 13.22 4.95
C LYS A 18 -7.61 14.63 5.30
N THR A 19 -6.83 15.39 6.09
CA THR A 19 -7.16 16.80 6.40
C THR A 19 -7.22 17.66 5.13
N MET A 20 -6.36 17.40 4.15
CA MET A 20 -6.40 18.11 2.87
C MET A 20 -7.67 17.78 2.07
N VAL A 21 -8.11 16.53 2.05
CA VAL A 21 -9.37 16.12 1.40
C VAL A 21 -10.57 16.84 2.04
N GLU A 22 -10.62 16.91 3.38
CA GLU A 22 -11.70 17.60 4.12
C GLU A 22 -11.75 19.10 3.86
N THR A 23 -10.60 19.73 3.59
CA THR A 23 -10.48 21.18 3.37
C THR A 23 -10.32 21.55 1.90
N LYS A 24 -10.46 20.58 0.98
CA LYS A 24 -10.16 20.77 -0.44
C LYS A 24 -11.02 21.88 -1.04
N LYS A 25 -10.36 22.76 -1.78
CA LYS A 25 -11.01 23.75 -2.64
C LYS A 25 -10.81 23.32 -4.08
N VAL A 26 -11.89 23.37 -4.84
CA VAL A 26 -11.89 23.03 -6.26
C VAL A 26 -12.28 24.27 -7.04
N THR A 27 -11.61 24.49 -8.18
CA THR A 27 -12.00 25.52 -9.13
C THR A 27 -13.37 25.20 -9.74
N SER A 28 -13.97 26.16 -10.43
CA SER A 28 -15.17 25.93 -11.24
C SER A 28 -15.00 24.86 -12.33
N SER A 29 -13.75 24.57 -12.72
CA SER A 29 -13.39 23.51 -13.67
C SER A 29 -13.12 22.15 -13.02
N GLY A 30 -13.32 22.01 -11.70
CA GLY A 30 -13.07 20.76 -10.97
C GLY A 30 -11.59 20.48 -10.67
N VAL A 31 -10.70 21.46 -10.83
CA VAL A 31 -9.26 21.30 -10.57
C VAL A 31 -8.93 21.68 -9.13
N LEU A 32 -8.10 20.88 -8.48
CA LEU A 32 -7.65 21.14 -7.10
C LEU A 32 -6.89 22.48 -7.00
N LEU A 33 -7.34 23.34 -6.09
CA LEU A 33 -6.73 24.64 -5.82
C LEU A 33 -5.65 24.49 -4.75
N LEU A 34 -4.38 24.68 -5.15
CA LEU A 34 -3.22 24.59 -4.27
C LEU A 34 -2.52 25.96 -4.21
N ASP A 35 -3.00 26.80 -3.30
CA ASP A 35 -2.66 28.23 -3.25
C ASP A 35 -1.30 28.52 -2.62
N ASN A 36 -0.84 27.64 -1.73
CA ASN A 36 0.41 27.82 -1.00
C ASN A 36 1.41 26.69 -1.26
N TYR A 37 2.68 26.95 -0.93
CA TYR A 37 3.76 25.98 -1.11
C TYR A 37 3.56 24.72 -0.27
N THR A 38 3.01 24.85 0.94
CA THR A 38 2.80 23.73 1.87
C THR A 38 1.84 22.69 1.29
N ASP A 39 0.71 23.14 0.73
CA ASP A 39 -0.26 22.24 0.12
C ASP A 39 0.33 21.56 -1.13
N ARG A 40 1.03 22.33 -1.97
CA ARG A 40 1.71 21.79 -3.17
C ARG A 40 2.73 20.71 -2.81
N ILE A 41 3.59 20.97 -1.82
CA ILE A 41 4.63 20.00 -1.44
C ILE A 41 4.02 18.77 -0.77
N GLN A 42 2.91 18.92 -0.03
CA GLN A 42 2.21 17.81 0.59
C GLN A 42 1.55 16.90 -0.44
N VAL A 43 0.90 17.46 -1.47
CA VAL A 43 0.36 16.67 -2.60
C VAL A 43 1.48 15.92 -3.31
N LEU A 44 2.59 16.60 -3.62
CA LEU A 44 3.72 15.96 -4.30
C LEU A 44 4.35 14.83 -3.47
N ARG A 45 4.43 14.97 -2.14
CA ARG A 45 4.92 13.92 -1.25
C ARG A 45 4.00 12.70 -1.27
N ASN A 46 2.69 12.92 -1.15
CA ASN A 46 1.71 11.83 -1.21
C ASN A 46 1.67 11.16 -2.58
N MET A 47 1.82 11.92 -3.67
CA MET A 47 1.90 11.38 -5.03
C MET A 47 3.08 10.42 -5.19
N VAL A 48 4.28 10.81 -4.74
CA VAL A 48 5.47 9.94 -4.78
C VAL A 48 5.28 8.72 -3.89
N HIS A 49 4.67 8.88 -2.72
CA HIS A 49 4.39 7.78 -1.80
C HIS A 49 3.37 6.78 -2.39
N CYS A 50 2.30 7.26 -3.02
CA CYS A 50 1.35 6.42 -3.75
C CYS A 50 2.05 5.67 -4.88
N ALA A 51 2.95 6.32 -5.61
CA ALA A 51 3.72 5.68 -6.68
C ALA A 51 4.60 4.54 -6.14
N ASP A 52 5.26 4.74 -5.00
CA ASP A 52 6.08 3.72 -4.31
C ASP A 52 5.22 2.53 -3.83
N LEU A 53 4.00 2.81 -3.35
CA LEU A 53 3.03 1.82 -2.89
C LEU A 53 2.01 1.43 -3.97
N SER A 54 2.35 1.57 -5.25
CA SER A 54 1.42 1.33 -6.36
C SER A 54 1.37 -0.13 -6.83
N ASN A 55 2.24 -1.00 -6.34
CA ASN A 55 2.33 -2.39 -6.83
C ASN A 55 0.98 -3.12 -6.77
N PRO A 56 0.20 -3.06 -5.67
CA PRO A 56 -1.09 -3.74 -5.58
C PRO A 56 -2.20 -3.13 -6.44
N THR A 57 -1.98 -1.95 -7.02
CA THR A 57 -2.96 -1.28 -7.88
C THR A 57 -2.74 -1.53 -9.37
N LYS A 58 -1.73 -2.33 -9.74
CA LYS A 58 -1.42 -2.69 -11.13
C LYS A 58 -2.17 -3.95 -11.56
N PRO A 59 -2.29 -4.22 -12.88
CA PRO A 59 -2.82 -5.49 -13.36
C PRO A 59 -2.15 -6.67 -12.65
N LEU A 60 -2.94 -7.66 -12.24
CA LEU A 60 -2.52 -8.78 -11.38
C LEU A 60 -1.22 -9.45 -11.83
N ALA A 61 -1.01 -9.62 -13.15
CA ALA A 61 0.20 -10.24 -13.69
C ALA A 61 1.49 -9.46 -13.35
N LEU A 62 1.41 -8.13 -13.25
CA LEU A 62 2.52 -7.29 -12.81
C LEU A 62 2.62 -7.30 -11.29
N TYR A 63 1.50 -7.16 -10.58
CA TYR A 63 1.51 -7.17 -9.12
C TYR A 63 2.16 -8.45 -8.56
N ARG A 64 1.81 -9.62 -9.11
CA ARG A 64 2.40 -10.90 -8.70
C ARG A 64 3.92 -10.94 -8.86
N GLN A 65 4.47 -10.40 -9.96
CA GLN A 65 5.92 -10.32 -10.15
C GLN A 65 6.59 -9.44 -9.09
N TRP A 66 5.95 -8.35 -8.69
CA TRP A 66 6.45 -7.50 -7.60
C TRP A 66 6.37 -8.21 -6.25
N THR A 67 5.28 -8.93 -5.98
CA THR A 67 5.13 -9.75 -4.77
C THR A 67 6.21 -10.83 -4.69
N GLU A 68 6.49 -11.53 -5.78
CA GLU A 68 7.55 -12.55 -5.82
C GLU A 68 8.93 -11.94 -5.48
N ARG A 69 9.26 -10.79 -6.08
CA ARG A 69 10.53 -10.10 -5.83
C ARG A 69 10.68 -9.61 -4.39
N ILE A 70 9.64 -9.00 -3.80
CA ILE A 70 9.73 -8.50 -2.42
C ILE A 70 9.81 -9.65 -1.41
N MET A 71 9.09 -10.75 -1.64
CA MET A 71 9.18 -11.93 -0.78
C MET A 71 10.55 -12.61 -0.87
N GLU A 72 11.14 -12.68 -2.07
CA GLU A 72 12.53 -13.16 -2.23
C GLU A 72 13.50 -12.31 -1.40
N GLU A 73 13.37 -10.98 -1.44
CA GLU A 73 14.21 -10.07 -0.67
C GLU A 73 14.03 -10.27 0.85
N PHE A 74 12.78 -10.36 1.33
CA PHE A 74 12.46 -10.61 2.73
C PHE A 74 13.01 -11.95 3.22
N PHE A 75 12.86 -13.02 2.43
CA PHE A 75 13.39 -14.33 2.81
C PHE A 75 14.92 -14.34 2.85
N ARG A 76 15.59 -13.63 1.94
CA ARG A 76 17.04 -13.45 1.99
C ARG A 76 17.49 -12.61 3.19
N GLN A 77 16.66 -11.70 3.68
CA GLN A 77 16.92 -11.01 4.95
C GLN A 77 16.76 -11.96 6.13
N GLY A 78 15.67 -12.73 6.20
CA GLY A 78 15.42 -13.67 7.28
C GLY A 78 16.45 -14.79 7.38
N ASP A 79 16.96 -15.27 6.24
CA ASP A 79 18.07 -16.23 6.22
C ASP A 79 19.34 -15.63 6.85
N ARG A 80 19.67 -14.37 6.56
CA ARG A 80 20.81 -13.66 7.17
C ARG A 80 20.62 -13.39 8.66
N GLU A 81 19.40 -13.06 9.08
CA GLU A 81 19.05 -12.88 10.50
C GLU A 81 19.22 -14.20 11.27
N ARG A 82 18.72 -15.31 10.69
CA ARG A 82 18.86 -16.66 11.24
C ARG A 82 20.32 -17.08 11.38
N GLU A 83 21.13 -16.88 10.33
CA GLU A 83 22.57 -17.19 10.34
C GLU A 83 23.33 -16.42 11.43
N ARG A 84 22.87 -15.22 11.77
CA ARG A 84 23.46 -14.37 12.81
C ARG A 84 22.89 -14.62 14.20
N GLY A 85 21.97 -15.56 14.35
CA GLY A 85 21.28 -15.81 15.63
C GLY A 85 20.40 -14.65 16.11
N MET A 86 19.93 -13.81 15.18
CA MET A 86 19.02 -12.70 15.47
C MET A 86 17.57 -13.19 15.43
N GLU A 87 16.67 -12.45 16.09
CA GLU A 87 15.24 -12.61 15.87
C GLU A 87 14.90 -12.29 14.41
N ILE A 88 14.15 -13.17 13.75
CA ILE A 88 13.79 -12.99 12.35
C ILE A 88 12.68 -11.95 12.25
N SER A 89 12.86 -10.96 11.39
CA SER A 89 11.90 -9.88 11.16
C SER A 89 10.54 -10.42 10.69
N PRO A 90 9.43 -9.73 11.00
CA PRO A 90 8.11 -10.10 10.50
C PRO A 90 8.11 -10.30 8.98
N MET A 91 7.41 -11.33 8.50
CA MET A 91 7.31 -11.73 7.08
C MET A 91 8.61 -12.20 6.41
N CYS A 92 9.75 -12.17 7.11
CA CYS A 92 11.06 -12.59 6.56
C CYS A 92 11.35 -14.08 6.74
N ASP A 93 10.55 -14.80 7.52
CA ASP A 93 10.70 -16.24 7.69
C ASP A 93 9.92 -17.05 6.65
N LYS A 94 10.64 -17.60 5.67
CA LYS A 94 10.08 -18.46 4.61
C LYS A 94 9.38 -19.73 5.11
N HIS A 95 9.61 -20.15 6.35
CA HIS A 95 9.00 -21.35 6.91
C HIS A 95 7.64 -21.11 7.56
N THR A 96 7.34 -19.85 7.91
CA THR A 96 6.12 -19.48 8.65
C THR A 96 5.29 -18.41 7.93
N ALA A 97 5.86 -17.71 6.95
CA ALA A 97 5.16 -16.68 6.19
C ALA A 97 4.04 -17.27 5.31
N SER A 98 2.85 -16.66 5.39
CA SER A 98 1.78 -16.83 4.40
C SER A 98 1.76 -15.59 3.52
N VAL A 99 2.23 -15.74 2.28
CA VAL A 99 2.35 -14.62 1.32
C VAL A 99 0.99 -13.98 1.09
N GLU A 100 -0.05 -14.79 0.89
CA GLU A 100 -1.40 -14.33 0.59
C GLU A 100 -1.97 -13.51 1.76
N LYS A 101 -1.84 -14.02 2.98
CA LYS A 101 -2.30 -13.32 4.18
C LYS A 101 -1.53 -12.02 4.40
N SER A 102 -0.22 -12.02 4.15
CA SER A 102 0.62 -10.82 4.20
C SER A 102 0.21 -9.77 3.16
N GLN A 103 -0.09 -10.17 1.92
CA GLN A 103 -0.55 -9.24 0.89
C GLN A 103 -1.93 -8.65 1.22
N VAL A 104 -2.89 -9.45 1.70
CA VAL A 104 -4.19 -8.95 2.15
C VAL A 104 -4.02 -7.95 3.29
N GLY A 105 -3.24 -8.28 4.32
CA GLY A 105 -2.99 -7.36 5.43
C GLY A 105 -2.30 -6.07 4.98
N PHE A 106 -1.32 -6.17 4.07
CA PHE A 106 -0.65 -4.98 3.53
C PHE A 106 -1.63 -4.08 2.75
N ILE A 107 -2.53 -4.66 1.96
CA ILE A 107 -3.56 -3.88 1.28
C ILE A 107 -4.51 -3.25 2.29
N ASP A 108 -5.08 -4.03 3.19
CA ASP A 108 -6.13 -3.58 4.12
C ASP A 108 -5.62 -2.48 5.08
N TYR A 109 -4.36 -2.55 5.55
CA TYR A 109 -3.85 -1.63 6.56
C TYR A 109 -2.99 -0.48 6.03
N ILE A 110 -2.43 -0.59 4.83
CA ILE A 110 -1.47 0.39 4.31
C ILE A 110 -1.90 0.94 2.96
N VAL A 111 -2.13 0.08 1.97
CA VAL A 111 -2.29 0.52 0.58
C VAL A 111 -3.69 1.05 0.31
N HIS A 112 -4.73 0.33 0.76
CA HIS A 112 -6.12 0.73 0.55
C HIS A 112 -6.43 2.08 1.23
N PRO A 113 -6.14 2.32 2.52
CA PRO A 113 -6.43 3.61 3.15
C PRO A 113 -5.75 4.80 2.45
N LEU A 114 -4.54 4.58 1.92
CA LEU A 114 -3.80 5.60 1.17
C LEU A 114 -4.45 5.89 -0.19
N TRP A 115 -4.71 4.86 -0.99
CA TRP A 115 -5.28 5.01 -2.32
C TRP A 115 -6.73 5.48 -2.31
N GLU A 116 -7.52 5.08 -1.32
CA GLU A 116 -8.88 5.59 -1.09
C GLU A 116 -8.84 7.10 -0.82
N THR A 117 -7.99 7.55 0.13
CA THR A 117 -7.86 8.98 0.44
C THR A 117 -7.32 9.76 -0.77
N TRP A 118 -6.40 9.18 -1.55
CA TRP A 118 -5.91 9.79 -2.78
C TRP A 118 -7.03 9.90 -3.83
N ALA A 119 -7.84 8.86 -4.00
CA ALA A 119 -8.98 8.86 -4.91
C ALA A 119 -10.02 9.92 -4.53
N ASP A 120 -10.27 10.13 -3.24
CA ASP A 120 -11.14 11.23 -2.78
C ASP A 120 -10.57 12.61 -3.13
N LEU A 121 -9.25 12.78 -3.08
CA LEU A 121 -8.60 14.04 -3.43
C LEU A 121 -8.78 14.37 -4.91
N VAL A 122 -8.59 13.38 -5.79
CA VAL A 122 -8.60 13.55 -7.26
C VAL A 122 -9.88 13.01 -7.92
N HIS A 123 -10.94 12.82 -7.16
CA HIS A 123 -12.17 12.20 -7.67
C HIS A 123 -12.70 12.90 -8.94
N PRO A 124 -13.05 12.14 -10.00
CA PRO A 124 -13.13 10.68 -10.10
C PRO A 124 -11.89 9.98 -10.70
N ASP A 125 -10.78 10.68 -10.90
CA ASP A 125 -9.69 10.26 -11.81
C ASP A 125 -8.96 8.96 -11.40
N ALA A 126 -9.03 8.55 -10.13
CA ALA A 126 -8.35 7.35 -9.63
C ALA A 126 -9.27 6.14 -9.41
N GLN A 127 -10.53 6.19 -9.86
CA GLN A 127 -11.51 5.14 -9.59
C GLN A 127 -11.07 3.77 -10.14
N GLU A 128 -10.59 3.70 -11.39
CA GLU A 128 -10.11 2.45 -12.01
C GLU A 128 -8.92 1.83 -11.26
N ILE A 129 -8.09 2.68 -10.63
CA ILE A 129 -6.94 2.24 -9.83
C ILE A 129 -7.42 1.58 -8.54
N LEU A 130 -8.45 2.14 -7.90
CA LEU A 130 -9.04 1.61 -6.69
C LEU A 130 -9.79 0.29 -6.96
N GLU A 131 -10.54 0.21 -8.06
CA GLU A 131 -11.20 -1.02 -8.50
C GLU A 131 -10.18 -2.14 -8.73
N THR A 132 -9.07 -1.86 -9.42
CA THR A 132 -7.99 -2.85 -9.63
C THR A 132 -7.37 -3.31 -8.31
N LEU A 133 -7.23 -2.39 -7.34
CA LEU A 133 -6.71 -2.71 -6.00
C LEU A 133 -7.63 -3.69 -5.27
N GLU A 134 -8.94 -3.42 -5.27
CA GLU A 134 -9.96 -4.27 -4.66
C GLU A 134 -10.00 -5.66 -5.30
N GLU A 135 -9.98 -5.74 -6.64
CA GLU A 135 -9.93 -7.00 -7.37
C GLU A 135 -8.69 -7.83 -7.02
N ASN A 136 -7.52 -7.20 -6.95
CA ASN A 136 -6.28 -7.85 -6.57
C ASN A 136 -6.30 -8.33 -5.11
N ARG A 137 -6.87 -7.52 -4.21
CA ARG A 137 -7.04 -7.86 -2.80
C ARG A 137 -7.90 -9.12 -2.65
N ASP A 138 -9.03 -9.16 -3.33
CA ASP A 138 -9.93 -10.32 -3.30
C ASP A 138 -9.30 -11.56 -3.93
N TRP A 139 -8.51 -11.38 -5.00
CA TRP A 139 -7.77 -12.49 -5.60
C TRP A 139 -6.81 -13.16 -4.60
N TYR A 140 -6.10 -12.37 -3.78
CA TYR A 140 -5.23 -12.89 -2.72
C TYR A 140 -6.02 -13.46 -1.55
N HIS A 141 -7.08 -12.78 -1.11
CA HIS A 141 -7.95 -13.26 -0.03
C HIS A 141 -8.53 -14.65 -0.32
N ASN A 142 -9.03 -14.86 -1.53
CA ASN A 142 -9.59 -16.15 -1.96
C ASN A 142 -8.57 -17.30 -2.04
N ARG A 143 -7.26 -16.99 -1.92
CA ARG A 143 -6.17 -17.96 -1.92
C ARG A 143 -5.57 -18.17 -0.54
N VAL A 144 -6.02 -17.43 0.47
CA VAL A 144 -5.61 -17.69 1.85
C VAL A 144 -6.10 -19.10 2.22
N PRO A 145 -5.20 -20.01 2.66
CA PRO A 145 -5.59 -21.35 3.07
C PRO A 145 -6.61 -21.24 4.21
N HIS A 146 -7.80 -21.80 4.01
CA HIS A 146 -8.77 -21.92 5.08
C HIS A 146 -8.31 -23.06 5.97
N SER A 147 -8.20 -22.82 7.28
CA SER A 147 -8.04 -23.91 8.24
C SER A 147 -9.16 -24.92 8.00
N PRO A 148 -8.88 -26.24 7.99
CA PRO A 148 -9.96 -27.22 7.89
C PRO A 148 -10.93 -26.97 9.03
N SER A 149 -12.23 -26.92 8.71
CA SER A 149 -13.30 -26.83 9.70
C SER A 149 -13.07 -27.91 10.76
N PRO A 150 -13.27 -27.64 12.06
CA PRO A 150 -13.24 -28.71 13.05
C PRO A 150 -14.28 -29.75 12.63
N PRO A 151 -13.97 -31.06 12.73
CA PRO A 151 -14.96 -32.09 12.46
C PRO A 151 -16.17 -31.91 13.40
N PRO A 152 -17.39 -32.27 12.94
CA PRO A 152 -18.61 -32.16 13.73
C PRO A 152 -18.58 -33.02 14.99
#